data_AF-N1UMS5-F1
#
_entry.id   AF-N1UMS5-F1
#
_cell.length_a   1.000
_cell.length_b   1.000
_cell.length_c   1.000
_cell.angle_alpha   90.00
_cell.angle_beta   90.00
_cell.angle_gamma   90.00
#
_symmetry.space_group_name_H-M   'P 1'
#
loop_
_entity.id
_entity.type
_entity.pdbx_description
1 polymer ?
#
loop_
_entity_poly.entity_id
_entity_poly.type
_entity_poly.pdbx_seq_one_letter_code
_entity_poly.pdbx_strand_id
1 'polypeptide(L)'
;MDPYIGFLHDERPGRPSLALDMMEEFRPFIDRLVFTLINRKQIQVSDFLEKPGSVFFINDDSRKELIKSYQERKKKKYSILGSISNPPLENYLIYKLEFLPEPYGVI
;
A
#
# COMPACT_ATOMS: atom_id res chain seq x y z
N MET A 1 -16.55 10.26 8.44
CA MET A 1 -16.16 8.88 8.81
C MET A 1 -15.29 8.97 10.04
N ASP A 2 -15.57 8.13 11.04
CA ASP A 2 -14.72 8.00 12.22
C ASP A 2 -13.59 7.01 11.91
N PRO A 3 -12.30 7.42 11.94
CA PRO A 3 -11.18 6.55 11.58
C PRO A 3 -10.94 5.39 12.56
N TYR A 4 -11.60 5.39 13.73
CA TYR A 4 -11.43 4.37 14.76
C TYR A 4 -12.42 3.20 14.64
N ILE A 5 -13.45 3.33 13.79
CA ILE A 5 -14.49 2.30 13.57
C ILE A 5 -14.10 1.45 12.35
N GLY A 6 -13.48 0.28 12.58
CA GLY A 6 -13.16 -0.69 11.53
C GLY A 6 -14.26 -1.74 11.36
N PHE A 7 -14.40 -2.28 10.15
CA PHE A 7 -15.28 -3.41 9.84
C PHE A 7 -14.59 -4.77 10.00
N LEU A 8 -13.28 -4.86 9.73
CA LEU A 8 -12.50 -6.11 9.82
C LEU A 8 -11.60 -6.14 11.05
N HIS A 9 -10.95 -5.01 11.37
CA HIS A 9 -10.14 -4.90 12.57
C HIS A 9 -10.98 -4.57 13.80
N ASP A 10 -10.78 -5.38 14.85
CA ASP A 10 -11.34 -5.19 16.18
C ASP A 10 -11.17 -3.74 16.66
N GLU A 11 -12.26 -3.16 17.16
CA GLU A 11 -12.31 -1.79 17.64
C GLU A 11 -11.52 -1.68 18.95
N ARG A 12 -10.45 -0.87 18.93
CA ARG A 12 -9.67 -0.58 20.13
C ARG A 12 -9.43 0.92 20.23
N PRO A 13 -9.70 1.56 21.38
CA PRO A 13 -9.44 2.98 21.55
C PRO A 13 -8.00 3.34 21.16
N GLY A 14 -7.84 4.31 20.27
CA GLY A 14 -6.54 4.78 19.77
C GLY A 14 -5.94 3.98 18.60
N ARG A 15 -6.60 2.90 18.13
CA ARG A 15 -6.20 2.16 16.92
C ARG A 15 -6.99 2.68 15.72
N PRO A 16 -6.36 3.15 14.64
CA PRO A 16 -7.08 3.63 13.45
C PRO A 16 -7.60 2.45 12.62
N SER A 17 -8.58 1.71 13.15
CA SER A 17 -9.05 0.43 12.60
C SER A 17 -9.59 0.57 11.18
N LEU A 18 -10.30 1.65 10.83
CA LEU A 18 -10.76 1.89 9.46
C LEU A 18 -9.60 2.09 8.48
N ALA A 19 -8.57 2.83 8.89
CA ALA A 19 -7.40 3.03 8.05
C ALA A 19 -6.64 1.72 7.80
N LEU A 20 -6.60 0.84 8.81
CA LEU A 20 -6.01 -0.49 8.67
C LEU A 20 -6.82 -1.38 7.70
N ASP A 21 -8.15 -1.33 7.77
CA ASP A 21 -9.02 -2.04 6.82
C ASP A 21 -8.78 -1.56 5.38
N MET A 22 -8.72 -0.25 5.16
CA MET A 22 -8.43 0.32 3.84
C MET A 22 -7.02 -0.05 3.34
N MET A 23 -6.04 -0.21 4.23
CA MET A 23 -4.69 -0.62 3.87
C MET A 23 -4.60 -2.06 3.35
N GLU A 24 -5.53 -2.94 3.75
CA GLU A 24 -5.52 -4.34 3.30
C GLU A 24 -5.71 -4.47 1.79
N GLU A 25 -6.51 -3.60 1.18
CA GLU A 25 -6.73 -3.58 -0.27
C GLU A 25 -5.46 -3.19 -1.06
N PHE A 26 -4.53 -2.49 -0.41
CA PHE A 26 -3.25 -2.08 -1.01
C PHE A 26 -2.08 -3.01 -0.71
N ARG A 27 -2.22 -4.00 0.19
CA ARG A 27 -1.16 -4.96 0.55
C ARG A 27 -0.44 -5.56 -0.67
N PRO A 28 -1.16 -6.11 -1.68
CA PRO A 28 -0.50 -6.70 -2.84
C PRO A 28 0.36 -5.71 -3.65
N PHE A 29 0.02 -4.42 -3.64
CA PHE A 29 0.80 -3.40 -4.34
C PHE A 29 2.13 -3.12 -3.66
N ILE A 30 2.13 -3.10 -2.32
CA ILE A 30 3.33 -2.90 -1.50
C ILE A 30 4.24 -4.13 -1.59
N ASP A 31 3.70 -5.33 -1.44
CA ASP A 31 4.49 -6.56 -1.52
C ASP A 31 5.18 -6.68 -2.88
N ARG A 32 4.46 -6.37 -3.96
CA ARG A 32 5.03 -6.35 -5.32
C ARG A 32 6.14 -5.31 -5.48
N LEU A 33 6.03 -4.15 -4.83
CA LEU A 33 7.09 -3.13 -4.82
C LEU A 33 8.34 -3.68 -4.15
N VAL A 34 8.20 -4.29 -2.97
CA VAL A 34 9.32 -4.88 -2.23
C VAL A 34 10.03 -5.96 -3.05
N PHE A 35 9.26 -6.90 -3.62
CA PHE A 35 9.84 -7.93 -4.51
C PHE A 35 10.54 -7.34 -5.72
N THR A 36 10.00 -6.26 -6.30
CA THR A 36 10.63 -5.58 -7.44
C THR A 36 11.99 -5.00 -7.05
N LEU A 37 12.08 -4.34 -5.90
CA LEU A 37 13.33 -3.74 -5.41
C LEU A 37 14.40 -4.79 -5.12
N ILE A 38 14.01 -5.92 -4.52
CA ILE A 38 14.90 -7.06 -4.24
C ILE A 38 15.36 -7.70 -5.56
N ASN A 39 14.45 -8.04 -6.46
CA ASN A 39 14.77 -8.71 -7.72
C ASN A 39 15.67 -7.87 -8.63
N ARG A 40 15.56 -6.54 -8.55
CA ARG A 40 16.41 -5.60 -9.28
C ARG A 40 17.71 -5.26 -8.55
N LYS A 41 17.96 -5.87 -7.39
CA LYS A 41 19.13 -5.61 -6.53
C LYS A 41 19.26 -4.13 -6.11
N GLN A 42 18.15 -3.40 -6.09
CA GLN A 42 18.08 -2.01 -5.60
C GLN A 42 18.10 -1.96 -4.07
N ILE A 43 17.61 -3.02 -3.42
CA ILE A 43 17.76 -3.26 -1.99
C ILE A 43 18.34 -4.66 -1.82
N GLN A 44 19.39 -4.78 -1.01
CA GLN A 44 20.13 -6.02 -0.78
C GLN A 44 20.34 -6.27 0.71
N VAL A 45 20.79 -7.48 1.06
CA VAL A 45 21.05 -7.87 2.46
C VAL A 45 22.09 -6.95 3.12
N SER A 46 23.08 -6.47 2.35
CA SER A 46 24.09 -5.51 2.80
C SER A 46 23.52 -4.17 3.26
N ASP A 47 22.27 -3.86 2.91
CA ASP A 47 21.63 -2.59 3.26
C ASP A 47 20.97 -2.62 4.64
N PHE A 48 21.00 -3.77 5.31
CA PHE A 48 20.40 -3.96 6.63
C PHE A 48 21.47 -3.99 7.71
N LEU A 49 21.20 -3.24 8.78
CA LEU A 49 21.99 -3.15 9.99
C LEU A 49 21.31 -3.95 11.09
N GLU A 50 21.96 -5.00 11.56
CA GLU A 50 21.50 -5.76 12.72
C GLU A 50 21.64 -4.91 14.00
N LYS A 51 20.62 -4.96 14.84
CA LYS A 51 20.58 -4.38 16.18
C LYS A 51 20.31 -5.49 17.20
N PRO A 52 20.67 -5.29 18.48
CA PRO A 52 20.41 -6.27 19.53
C PRO A 52 18.96 -6.76 19.52
N GLY A 53 18.78 -8.06 19.75
CA GLY A 53 17.45 -8.68 19.76
C GLY A 53 16.92 -9.09 18.38
N SER A 54 17.81 -9.37 17.41
CA SER A 54 17.43 -9.85 16.06
C SER A 54 16.56 -8.86 15.29
N VAL A 55 16.77 -7.56 15.52
CA VAL A 55 16.08 -6.48 14.83
C VAL A 55 16.97 -5.96 13.70
N PHE A 56 16.43 -5.85 12.48
CA PHE A 56 17.17 -5.32 11.34
C PHE A 56 16.60 -3.97 10.92
N PHE A 57 17.48 -2.97 10.80
CA PHE A 57 17.14 -1.65 10.28
C PHE A 57 17.70 -1.50 8.87
N ILE A 58 16.89 -1.01 7.93
CA ILE A 58 17.41 -0.58 6.64
C ILE A 58 18.23 0.70 6.80
N ASN A 59 19.36 0.79 6.11
CA ASN A 59 20.21 1.98 6.09
C ASN A 59 19.48 3.19 5.47
N ASP A 60 20.03 4.38 5.63
CA ASP A 60 19.36 5.62 5.21
C ASP A 60 19.25 5.74 3.68
N ASP A 61 20.21 5.23 2.93
CA ASP A 61 20.23 5.35 1.46
C ASP A 61 19.18 4.43 0.82
N SER A 62 19.13 3.16 1.23
CA SER A 62 18.11 2.21 0.77
C SER A 62 16.72 2.58 1.30
N ARG A 63 16.61 3.22 2.47
CA ARG A 63 15.34 3.82 2.94
C ARG A 63 14.87 4.92 2.00
N LYS A 64 15.75 5.83 1.58
CA LYS A 64 15.41 6.89 0.61
C LYS A 64 14.98 6.29 -0.73
N GLU A 65 15.67 5.28 -1.22
CA GLU A 65 15.33 4.58 -2.46
C GLU A 65 13.96 3.89 -2.38
N LEU A 66 13.66 3.23 -1.24
CA LEU A 66 12.34 2.63 -0.99
C LEU A 66 11.23 3.69 -1.00
N ILE A 67 11.42 4.80 -0.29
CA ILE A 67 10.44 5.90 -0.23
C ILE A 67 10.25 6.51 -1.62
N LYS A 68 11.33 6.78 -2.35
CA LYS A 68 11.28 7.32 -3.71
C LYS A 68 10.50 6.38 -4.63
N SER A 69 10.85 5.10 -4.64
CA SER A 69 10.19 4.09 -5.49
C SER A 69 8.70 3.94 -5.15
N TYR A 70 8.34 4.04 -3.87
CA TYR A 70 6.95 4.08 -3.43
C TYR A 70 6.21 5.31 -3.97
N GLN A 71 6.79 6.50 -3.84
CA GLN A 71 6.20 7.75 -4.34
C GLN A 71 6.00 7.73 -5.87
N GLU A 72 6.98 7.21 -6.61
CA GLU A 72 6.87 7.04 -8.07
C GLU A 72 5.76 6.05 -8.43
N ARG A 73 5.64 4.96 -7.68
CA ARG A 73 4.62 3.93 -7.94
C ARG A 73 3.21 4.39 -7.61
N LYS A 74 3.03 5.26 -6.60
CA LYS A 74 1.74 5.90 -6.30
C LYS A 74 1.21 6.73 -7.46
N LYS A 75 2.09 7.46 -8.16
CA LYS A 75 1.75 8.31 -9.31
C LYS A 75 1.48 7.54 -10.59
N LYS A 76 1.84 6.25 -10.63
CA LYS A 76 1.61 5.41 -11.80
C LYS A 76 0.11 5.23 -12.03
N LYS A 77 -0.34 5.44 -13.27
CA LYS A 77 -1.71 5.21 -13.69
C LYS A 77 -1.97 3.73 -13.93
N TYR A 78 -3.12 3.26 -13.47
CA TYR A 78 -3.54 1.87 -13.68
C TYR A 78 -4.80 1.87 -14.52
N SER A 79 -4.83 0.97 -15.51
CA SER A 79 -6.05 0.74 -16.29
C SER A 79 -7.01 -0.10 -15.47
N ILE A 80 -8.24 0.38 -15.36
CA ILE A 80 -9.31 -0.30 -14.64
C ILE A 80 -10.32 -0.77 -15.67
N LEU A 81 -10.67 -2.06 -15.62
CA LEU A 81 -11.63 -2.64 -16.55
C LEU A 81 -12.99 -1.93 -16.40
N GLY A 82 -13.55 -1.46 -17.51
CA GLY A 82 -14.82 -0.72 -17.52
C GLY A 82 -14.70 0.77 -17.21
N SER A 83 -13.50 1.29 -16.91
CA SER A 83 -13.26 2.71 -16.67
C SER A 83 -12.77 3.42 -17.95
N ILE A 84 -13.31 4.61 -18.21
CA ILE A 84 -12.85 5.52 -19.27
C ILE A 84 -11.59 6.29 -18.83
N SER A 85 -11.24 6.23 -17.55
CA SER A 85 -10.09 6.93 -16.98
C SER A 85 -9.06 5.97 -16.36
N ASN A 86 -7.80 6.38 -16.34
CA ASN A 86 -6.71 5.63 -15.72
C ASN A 86 -6.16 6.45 -14.54
N PRO A 87 -6.79 6.37 -13.35
CA PRO A 87 -6.35 7.14 -12.19
C PRO A 87 -4.99 6.64 -11.68
N PRO A 88 -4.21 7.50 -11.00
CA PRO A 88 -3.06 7.05 -10.23
C PRO A 88 -3.49 6.19 -9.04
N LEU A 89 -2.61 5.32 -8.55
CA LEU A 89 -2.90 4.41 -7.42
C LEU A 89 -3.39 5.16 -6.17
N GLU A 90 -2.86 6.36 -5.93
CA GLU A 90 -3.27 7.18 -4.78
C GLU A 90 -4.74 7.60 -4.80
N ASN A 91 -5.38 7.60 -5.96
CA ASN A 91 -6.80 7.90 -6.12
C ASN A 91 -7.64 6.63 -6.36
N TYR A 92 -7.06 5.43 -6.24
CA TYR A 92 -7.72 4.18 -6.60
C TYR A 92 -8.98 3.91 -5.78
N LEU A 93 -8.92 4.07 -4.44
CA LEU A 93 -10.11 3.82 -3.60
C LEU A 93 -11.22 4.84 -3.83
N ILE A 94 -10.87 6.12 -3.95
CA ILE A 94 -11.85 7.16 -4.31
C ILE A 94 -12.51 6.79 -5.62
N TYR A 95 -11.72 6.39 -6.62
CA TYR A 95 -12.26 6.02 -7.91
C TYR A 95 -13.16 4.79 -7.86
N LYS A 96 -12.75 3.78 -7.08
CA LYS A 96 -13.52 2.53 -6.87
C LYS A 96 -14.86 2.82 -6.18
N LEU A 97 -14.87 3.70 -5.18
CA LEU A 97 -16.08 4.06 -4.43
C LEU A 97 -17.03 4.97 -5.23
N GLU A 98 -16.48 5.87 -6.05
CA GLU A 98 -17.28 6.88 -6.76
C GLU A 98 -17.75 6.43 -8.16
N PHE A 99 -16.97 5.59 -8.87
CA PHE A 99 -17.18 5.38 -10.30
C PHE A 99 -17.24 3.93 -10.76
N LEU A 100 -16.86 2.95 -9.92
CA LEU A 100 -16.99 1.55 -10.31
C LEU A 100 -18.37 1.02 -9.94
N PRO A 101 -19.11 0.42 -10.88
CA PRO A 101 -20.33 -0.29 -10.53
C PRO A 101 -19.97 -1.43 -9.56
N GLU A 102 -20.70 -1.54 -8.46
CA GLU A 102 -20.54 -2.64 -7.52
C GLU A 102 -20.61 -3.97 -8.30
N PRO A 103 -19.62 -4.87 -8.14
CA PRO A 103 -19.58 -6.13 -8.90
C PRO A 103 -20.71 -7.10 -8.51
N TYR A 104 -21.49 -6.76 -7.48
CA TYR A 104 -22.63 -7.54 -7.03
C TYR A 104 -23.87 -6.64 -7.04
N GLY A 105 -24.66 -6.76 -8.11
CA GLY A 105 -26.06 -6.39 -8.04
C GLY A 105 -26.71 -7.17 -6.91
N VAL A 106 -27.37 -6.44 -5.99
CA VAL A 106 -28.30 -7.01 -5.02
C VAL A 106 -29.28 -7.91 -5.79
N ILE A 107 -29.30 -9.20 -5.44
CA ILE A 107 -30.41 -10.11 -5.74
C ILE A 107 -31.43 -9.97 -4.61
#